data_AF-A0A2E2WKZ4-F1
#
_entry.id   AF-A0A2E2WKZ4-F1
#
_cell.length_a   1.000
_cell.length_b   1.000
_cell.length_c   1.000
_cell.angle_alpha   90.00
_cell.angle_beta   90.00
_cell.angle_gamma   90.00
#
_symmetry.space_group_name_H-M   'P 1'
#
loop_
_entity.id
_entity.type
_entity.pdbx_description
1 polymer ?
#
loop_
_entity_poly.entity_id
_entity_poly.type
_entity_poly.pdbx_seq_one_letter_code
_entity_poly.pdbx_strand_id
1 'polypeptide(L)'
;MKILFLGDVMGRAGRDAIKEHLPTLKDKLSPDVIIVNVDNAASGRGVTKDTANDIFEAGADCLTGGDHVWDQREMVCVIENNTDIIRPYNQPTGTPGKGVWRKALADGQEIVVLHLCGTTFMAKAFDNPFLAADAALSGIKL
;
A
#
# COMPACT_ATOMS: atom_id res chain seq x y z
N MET A 1 -19.93 0.08 -0.83
CA MET A 1 -18.48 0.27 -0.65
C MET A 1 -18.10 1.73 -0.34
N LYS A 2 -17.57 1.99 0.85
CA LYS A 2 -16.89 3.21 1.29
C LYS A 2 -15.40 2.91 1.46
N ILE A 3 -14.54 3.70 0.84
CA ILE A 3 -13.09 3.54 0.90
C ILE A 3 -12.49 4.75 1.61
N LEU A 4 -11.64 4.52 2.61
CA LEU A 4 -10.77 5.53 3.19
C LEU A 4 -9.35 5.30 2.67
N PHE A 5 -8.83 6.25 1.89
CA PHE A 5 -7.44 6.22 1.43
C PHE A 5 -6.67 7.35 2.11
N LEU A 6 -5.58 7.01 2.80
CA LEU A 6 -4.66 7.97 3.41
C LEU A 6 -3.36 8.02 2.59
N GLY A 7 -2.95 9.24 2.25
CA GLY A 7 -1.69 9.48 1.55
C GLY A 7 -0.46 9.19 2.42
N ASP A 8 0.71 9.51 1.87
CA ASP A 8 2.02 9.16 2.42
C ASP A 8 2.17 9.48 3.92
N VAL A 9 2.37 8.41 4.69
CA VAL A 9 2.76 8.49 6.09
C VAL A 9 4.22 8.91 6.18
N MET A 10 4.46 10.15 6.59
CA MET A 10 5.80 10.73 6.67
C MET A 10 6.44 10.57 8.06
N GLY A 11 7.34 9.59 8.18
CA GLY A 11 8.17 9.39 9.38
C GLY A 11 7.37 9.27 10.69
N ARG A 12 7.98 9.69 11.80
CA ARG A 12 7.36 9.58 13.14
C ARG A 12 6.06 10.38 13.24
N ALA A 13 6.07 11.62 12.76
CA ALA A 13 4.91 12.50 12.83
C ALA A 13 3.69 11.92 12.10
N GLY A 14 3.88 11.33 10.91
CA GLY A 14 2.82 10.64 10.19
C GLY A 14 2.28 9.44 10.95
N ARG A 15 3.15 8.61 11.52
CA ARG A 15 2.73 7.41 12.29
C ARG A 15 1.98 7.78 13.56
N ASP A 16 2.41 8.82 14.27
CA ASP A 16 1.74 9.32 15.46
C ASP A 16 0.32 9.82 15.10
N ALA A 17 0.18 10.56 13.99
CA ALA A 17 -1.12 11.01 13.49
C ALA A 17 -2.05 9.85 13.09
N ILE A 18 -1.52 8.80 12.45
CA ILE A 18 -2.28 7.58 12.13
C ILE A 18 -2.78 6.93 13.42
N LYS A 19 -1.89 6.69 14.38
CA LYS A 19 -2.21 6.03 15.65
C LYS A 19 -3.26 6.79 16.44
N GLU A 20 -3.19 8.12 16.45
CA GLU A 20 -4.11 8.98 17.17
C GLU A 20 -5.49 9.09 16.49
N HIS A 21 -5.52 9.23 15.17
CA HIS A 21 -6.74 9.66 14.47
C HIS A 21 -7.43 8.56 13.66
N LEU A 22 -6.71 7.55 13.17
CA LEU A 22 -7.30 6.52 12.32
C LEU A 22 -8.42 5.73 13.02
N PRO A 23 -8.30 5.32 14.31
CA PRO A 23 -9.41 4.66 15.00
C PRO A 23 -10.68 5.52 15.05
N THR A 24 -10.53 6.81 15.34
CA THR A 24 -11.67 7.75 15.37
C THR A 24 -12.28 7.95 13.98
N LEU A 25 -11.45 8.04 12.93
CA LEU A 25 -11.93 8.14 11.54
C LEU A 25 -12.66 6.87 11.11
N LYS A 26 -12.16 5.71 11.50
CA LYS A 26 -12.80 4.41 11.25
C LYS A 26 -14.20 4.37 11.88
N ASP A 27 -14.33 4.77 13.14
CA ASP A 27 -15.62 4.81 13.82
C ASP A 27 -16.59 5.80 13.17
N LYS A 28 -16.11 7.02 12.89
CA LYS A 28 -16.94 8.11 12.36
C LYS A 28 -17.41 7.89 10.92
N LEU A 29 -16.54 7.37 10.07
CA LEU A 29 -16.82 7.22 8.63
C LEU A 29 -17.38 5.83 8.29
N SER A 30 -17.06 4.84 9.13
CA SER A 30 -17.36 3.42 8.93
C SER A 30 -16.97 2.96 7.51
N PRO A 31 -15.69 3.08 7.12
CA PRO A 31 -15.22 2.62 5.82
C PRO A 31 -15.25 1.09 5.76
N ASP A 32 -15.54 0.54 4.57
CA ASP A 32 -15.47 -0.90 4.32
C ASP A 32 -14.01 -1.36 4.13
N VAL A 33 -13.15 -0.44 3.66
CA VAL A 33 -11.73 -0.68 3.40
C VAL A 33 -10.92 0.57 3.73
N ILE A 34 -9.80 0.39 4.42
CA ILE A 34 -8.82 1.43 4.76
C ILE A 34 -7.48 1.12 4.08
N ILE A 35 -7.02 2.02 3.23
CA ILE A 35 -5.75 1.91 2.50
C ILE A 35 -4.84 3.05 2.96
N VAL A 36 -3.58 2.75 3.24
CA VAL A 36 -2.59 3.74 3.70
C VAL A 36 -1.32 3.64 2.86
N ASN A 37 -0.82 4.77 2.36
CA ASN A 37 0.51 4.81 1.75
C ASN A 37 1.59 4.96 2.82
N VAL A 38 2.56 4.04 2.82
CA VAL A 38 3.60 3.93 3.85
C VAL A 38 5.02 4.08 3.29
N ASP A 39 5.17 4.59 2.06
CA ASP A 39 6.47 4.65 1.39
C ASP A 39 7.50 5.50 2.14
N ASN A 40 7.06 6.36 3.06
CA ASN A 40 7.88 7.25 3.86
C ASN A 40 7.79 6.97 5.37
N ALA A 41 7.21 5.84 5.77
CA ALA A 41 6.85 5.56 7.15
C ALA A 41 8.08 5.37 8.05
N ALA A 42 9.21 4.86 7.57
CA ALA A 42 10.43 4.61 8.34
C ALA A 42 11.44 5.73 8.17
N SER A 43 11.52 6.64 9.15
CA SER A 43 12.46 7.77 9.15
C SER A 43 12.45 8.59 7.84
N GLY A 44 11.29 8.66 7.18
CA GLY A 44 11.08 9.40 5.94
C GLY A 44 11.33 8.62 4.65
N ARG A 45 11.81 7.35 4.68
CA ARG A 45 12.01 6.52 3.48
C ARG A 45 11.84 5.03 3.79
N GLY A 46 10.95 4.38 3.04
CA GLY A 46 10.56 2.98 3.20
C GLY A 46 9.69 2.73 4.42
N VAL A 47 9.54 1.45 4.77
CA VAL A 47 8.71 0.97 5.88
C VAL A 47 9.39 -0.23 6.53
N THR A 48 9.27 -0.35 7.85
CA THR A 48 9.77 -1.49 8.63
C THR A 48 8.60 -2.39 9.05
N LYS A 49 8.89 -3.63 9.47
CA LYS A 49 7.91 -4.54 10.05
C LYS A 49 7.14 -3.89 11.20
N ASP A 50 7.87 -3.27 12.11
CA ASP A 50 7.28 -2.63 13.30
C ASP A 50 6.38 -1.46 12.91
N THR A 51 6.85 -0.59 12.00
CA THR A 51 6.04 0.57 11.56
C THR A 51 4.84 0.17 10.71
N ALA A 52 4.92 -0.91 9.92
CA ALA A 52 3.76 -1.47 9.24
C ALA A 52 2.73 -2.04 10.24
N ASN A 53 3.20 -2.79 11.24
CA ASN A 53 2.34 -3.37 12.28
C ASN A 53 1.61 -2.29 13.07
N ASP A 54 2.29 -1.21 13.47
CA ASP A 54 1.65 -0.06 14.15
C ASP A 54 0.46 0.50 13.35
N ILE A 55 0.59 0.56 12.02
CA ILE A 55 -0.43 1.12 11.11
C ILE A 55 -1.58 0.12 10.90
N PHE A 56 -1.27 -1.17 10.80
CA PHE A 56 -2.29 -2.22 10.78
C PHE A 56 -3.09 -2.27 12.09
N GLU A 57 -2.42 -2.17 13.24
CA GLU A 57 -3.06 -2.12 14.56
C GLU A 57 -3.97 -0.89 14.72
N ALA A 58 -3.60 0.24 14.08
CA ALA A 58 -4.46 1.44 14.03
C ALA A 58 -5.70 1.26 13.13
N GLY A 59 -5.74 0.21 12.31
CA GLY A 59 -6.93 -0.24 11.58
C GLY A 59 -6.82 -0.23 10.06
N ALA A 60 -5.64 -0.04 9.47
CA ALA A 60 -5.44 -0.19 8.03
C ALA A 60 -5.71 -1.64 7.56
N ASP A 61 -6.25 -1.80 6.35
CA ASP A 61 -6.46 -3.10 5.70
C ASP A 61 -5.37 -3.42 4.67
N CYS A 62 -4.90 -2.40 3.94
CA CYS A 62 -3.88 -2.53 2.91
C CYS A 62 -2.87 -1.40 3.03
N LEU A 63 -1.58 -1.74 2.95
CA LEU A 63 -0.50 -0.77 2.88
C LEU A 63 0.05 -0.72 1.46
N THR A 64 0.16 0.48 0.91
CA THR A 64 0.83 0.72 -0.38
C THR A 64 2.19 1.33 -0.14
N GLY A 65 3.21 0.87 -0.88
CA GLY A 65 4.54 1.47 -0.88
C GLY A 65 4.65 2.58 -1.92
N GLY A 66 5.80 2.60 -2.58
CA GLY A 66 6.15 3.56 -3.63
C GLY A 66 7.57 3.29 -4.10
N ASP A 67 8.30 4.34 -4.45
CA ASP A 67 9.67 4.19 -4.91
C ASP A 67 10.66 3.96 -3.76
N HIS A 68 10.34 4.27 -2.51
CA HIS A 68 11.20 4.04 -1.34
C HIS A 68 10.93 2.70 -0.64
N VAL A 69 10.03 1.85 -1.17
CA VAL A 69 9.62 0.58 -0.56
C VAL A 69 10.80 -0.33 -0.18
N TRP A 70 11.90 -0.30 -0.93
CA TRP A 70 13.09 -1.13 -0.70
C TRP A 70 14.19 -0.48 0.14
N ASP A 71 13.99 0.75 0.62
CA ASP A 71 15.04 1.50 1.32
C ASP A 71 15.29 0.94 2.75
N GLN A 72 14.34 0.18 3.29
CA GLN A 72 14.52 -0.65 4.48
C GLN A 72 14.82 -2.10 4.08
N ARG A 73 16.03 -2.60 4.43
CA ARG A 73 16.52 -3.92 3.99
C ARG A 73 15.59 -5.08 4.33
N GLU A 74 14.91 -5.01 5.46
CA GLU A 74 13.99 -6.05 5.91
C GLU A 74 12.71 -6.14 5.09
N MET A 75 12.35 -5.12 4.30
CA MET A 75 11.12 -5.10 3.53
C MET A 75 11.02 -6.28 2.56
N VAL A 76 12.15 -6.75 2.03
CA VAL A 76 12.21 -7.94 1.17
C VAL A 76 11.57 -9.15 1.85
N CYS A 77 11.90 -9.40 3.12
CA CYS A 77 11.33 -10.51 3.88
C CYS A 77 9.90 -10.19 4.35
N VAL A 78 9.63 -8.95 4.75
CA VAL A 78 8.31 -8.53 5.24
C VAL A 78 7.24 -8.70 4.17
N ILE A 79 7.48 -8.23 2.95
CA ILE A 79 6.49 -8.22 1.86
C ILE A 79 6.23 -9.63 1.29
N GLU A 80 7.16 -10.57 1.44
CA GLU A 80 6.93 -11.98 1.07
C GLU A 80 6.02 -12.69 2.07
N ASN A 81 6.08 -12.30 3.35
CA ASN A 81 5.31 -12.92 4.42
C ASN A 81 4.00 -12.18 4.74
N ASN A 82 3.79 -10.97 4.21
CA ASN A 82 2.59 -10.18 4.41
C ASN A 82 2.03 -9.72 3.07
N THR A 83 0.91 -10.32 2.65
CA THR A 83 0.27 -10.02 1.36
C THR A 83 -0.57 -8.76 1.36
N ASP A 84 -0.77 -8.13 2.52
CA ASP A 84 -1.53 -6.88 2.68
C ASP A 84 -0.64 -5.64 2.53
N ILE A 85 0.64 -5.83 2.23
CA ILE A 85 1.58 -4.79 1.82
C ILE A 85 1.86 -4.98 0.32
N ILE A 86 1.56 -3.95 -0.48
CA ILE A 86 1.80 -3.98 -1.93
C ILE A 86 2.82 -2.94 -2.37
N ARG A 87 3.69 -3.35 -3.29
CA ARG A 87 4.71 -2.54 -3.97
C ARG A 87 4.24 -2.15 -5.37
N PRO A 88 4.86 -1.16 -6.05
CA PRO A 88 4.48 -0.81 -7.41
C PRO A 88 4.50 -2.04 -8.35
N TYR A 89 3.41 -2.29 -9.06
CA TYR A 89 3.22 -3.45 -9.92
C TYR A 89 4.19 -3.44 -11.10
N ASN A 90 4.45 -2.26 -11.67
CA ASN A 90 5.36 -2.02 -12.78
C ASN A 90 6.86 -2.01 -12.37
N GLN A 91 7.24 -2.94 -11.50
CA GLN A 91 8.63 -3.27 -11.24
C GLN A 91 9.04 -4.52 -12.03
N PRO A 92 10.36 -4.74 -12.24
CA PRO A 92 10.85 -5.90 -12.97
C PRO A 92 10.23 -7.23 -12.52
N THR A 93 10.04 -8.15 -13.47
CA THR A 93 9.55 -9.49 -13.17
C THR A 93 10.50 -10.20 -12.19
N GLY A 94 9.94 -10.85 -11.17
CA GLY A 94 10.71 -11.50 -10.10
C GLY A 94 10.94 -10.63 -8.86
N THR A 95 10.58 -9.34 -8.90
CA THR A 95 10.59 -8.49 -7.69
C THR A 95 9.65 -9.05 -6.62
N PRO A 96 10.12 -9.20 -5.35
CA PRO A 96 9.33 -9.71 -4.24
C PRO A 96 8.01 -8.97 -3.99
N GLY A 97 7.09 -9.66 -3.33
CA GLY A 97 5.78 -9.12 -2.99
C GLY A 97 4.84 -8.95 -4.19
N LYS A 98 3.67 -8.35 -3.92
CA LYS A 98 2.59 -8.18 -4.90
C LYS A 98 2.42 -6.70 -5.23
N GLY A 99 1.88 -6.41 -6.42
CA GLY A 99 1.42 -5.06 -6.79
C GLY A 99 -0.09 -4.92 -6.92
N VAL A 100 -0.82 -6.00 -6.65
CA VAL A 100 -2.28 -6.04 -6.63
C VAL A 100 -2.72 -6.68 -5.32
N TRP A 101 -3.64 -6.01 -4.62
CA TRP A 101 -4.31 -6.51 -3.43
C TRP A 101 -5.79 -6.70 -3.71
N ARG A 102 -6.40 -7.72 -3.11
CA ARG A 102 -7.83 -8.04 -3.31
C ARG A 102 -8.47 -8.40 -1.97
N LYS A 103 -9.70 -7.96 -1.75
CA LYS A 103 -10.48 -8.29 -0.55
C LYS A 103 -11.96 -8.44 -0.89
N ALA A 104 -12.56 -9.55 -0.46
CA ALA A 104 -14.00 -9.71 -0.47
C ALA A 104 -14.62 -8.99 0.74
N LEU A 105 -15.72 -8.29 0.52
CA LEU A 105 -16.48 -7.57 1.53
C LEU A 105 -17.65 -8.41 2.05
N ALA A 106 -18.19 -8.03 3.20
CA ALA A 106 -19.27 -8.76 3.87
C ALA A 106 -20.58 -8.80 3.06
N ASP A 107 -20.79 -7.81 2.18
CA ASP A 107 -21.95 -7.73 1.28
C ASP A 107 -21.75 -8.49 -0.05
N GLY A 108 -20.62 -9.21 -0.20
CA GLY A 108 -20.29 -9.99 -1.39
C GLY A 108 -19.62 -9.18 -2.51
N GLN A 109 -19.42 -7.87 -2.34
CA GLN A 109 -18.60 -7.07 -3.27
C GLN A 109 -17.11 -7.45 -3.13
N GLU A 110 -16.31 -7.28 -4.19
CA GLU A 110 -14.84 -7.41 -4.15
C GLU A 110 -14.20 -6.05 -4.43
N ILE A 111 -13.16 -5.70 -3.67
CA ILE A 111 -12.27 -4.60 -4.01
C ILE A 111 -10.95 -5.14 -4.58
N VAL A 112 -10.44 -4.47 -5.61
CA VAL A 112 -9.10 -4.67 -6.15
C VAL A 112 -8.32 -3.36 -6.06
N VAL A 113 -7.14 -3.41 -5.47
CA VAL A 113 -6.22 -2.27 -5.35
C VAL A 113 -4.97 -2.58 -6.17
N LEU A 114 -4.72 -1.77 -7.20
CA LEU A 114 -3.52 -1.81 -8.02
C LEU A 114 -2.63 -0.62 -7.65
N HIS A 115 -1.36 -0.88 -7.37
CA HIS A 115 -0.38 0.16 -7.08
C HIS A 115 0.64 0.25 -8.22
N LEU A 116 0.94 1.46 -8.69
CA LEU A 116 1.85 1.73 -9.81
C LEU A 116 2.71 2.97 -9.48
N CYS A 117 3.91 3.02 -10.05
CA CYS A 117 4.74 4.22 -10.07
C CYS A 117 4.73 4.88 -11.46
N GLY A 118 4.79 6.20 -11.50
CA GLY A 118 5.07 6.94 -12.74
C GLY A 118 6.49 6.70 -13.25
N THR A 119 6.82 7.31 -14.38
CA THR A 119 8.18 7.26 -14.96
C THR A 119 8.80 8.65 -15.13
N THR A 120 7.98 9.70 -15.25
CA THR A 120 8.46 11.08 -15.41
C THR A 120 9.14 11.57 -14.13
N PHE A 121 10.41 11.98 -14.25
CA PHE A 121 11.23 12.47 -13.13
C PHE A 121 11.44 11.48 -11.97
N MET A 122 11.26 10.18 -12.23
CA MET A 122 11.54 9.13 -11.25
C MET A 122 13.01 8.71 -11.31
N ALA A 123 13.66 8.63 -10.15
CA ALA A 123 15.05 8.18 -10.06
C ALA A 123 15.21 6.67 -10.31
N LYS A 124 14.21 5.87 -9.90
CA LYS A 124 14.17 4.43 -10.13
C LYS A 124 13.46 4.15 -11.47
N ALA A 125 14.00 3.20 -12.23
CA ALA A 125 13.40 2.78 -13.49
C ALA A 125 12.22 1.84 -13.21
N PHE A 126 11.03 2.25 -13.63
CA PHE A 126 9.82 1.45 -13.62
C PHE A 126 9.38 1.13 -15.05
N ASP A 127 8.74 -0.02 -15.22
CA ASP A 127 8.13 -0.38 -16.50
C ASP A 127 6.97 0.57 -16.83
N ASN A 128 6.56 0.58 -18.10
CA ASN A 128 5.48 1.44 -18.57
C ASN A 128 4.21 1.23 -17.72
N PRO A 129 3.74 2.24 -16.95
CA PRO A 129 2.63 2.05 -16.02
C PRO A 129 1.30 1.79 -16.73
N PHE A 130 1.13 2.25 -17.97
CA PHE A 130 -0.08 2.02 -18.75
C PHE A 130 -0.20 0.55 -19.17
N LEU A 131 0.87 0.00 -19.76
CA LEU A 131 0.90 -1.43 -20.14
C LEU A 131 0.80 -2.35 -18.92
N ALA A 132 1.43 -1.94 -17.81
CA ALA A 132 1.34 -2.65 -16.55
C ALA A 132 -0.08 -2.62 -15.97
N ALA A 133 -0.80 -1.49 -16.08
CA ALA A 133 -2.20 -1.39 -15.68
C ALA A 133 -3.09 -2.31 -16.54
N ASP A 134 -2.95 -2.28 -17.86
CA ASP A 134 -3.70 -3.16 -18.77
C ASP A 134 -3.47 -4.64 -18.43
N ALA A 135 -2.21 -5.03 -18.20
CA ALA A 135 -1.86 -6.39 -17.80
C ALA A 135 -2.45 -6.79 -16.44
N ALA A 136 -2.39 -5.90 -15.44
CA ALA A 136 -2.91 -6.16 -14.10
C ALA A 136 -4.44 -6.26 -14.05
N LEU A 137 -5.13 -5.46 -14.87
CA LEU A 137 -6.59 -5.41 -14.93
C LEU A 137 -7.19 -6.43 -15.92
N SER A 138 -6.37 -7.06 -16.75
CA SER A 138 -6.81 -8.10 -17.69
C SER A 138 -7.54 -9.24 -16.95
N GLY A 139 -8.80 -9.47 -17.33
CA GLY A 139 -9.65 -10.52 -16.74
C GLY A 139 -10.35 -10.11 -15.44
N ILE A 140 -10.16 -8.89 -14.94
CA ILE A 140 -10.95 -8.33 -13.84
C ILE A 140 -12.24 -7.77 -14.42
N LYS A 141 -13.40 -8.20 -13.87
CA LYS A 141 -14.68 -7.57 -14.18
C LYS A 141 -14.76 -6.25 -13.40
N LEU A 142 -14.65 -5.13 -14.13
CA LEU A 142 -14.85 -3.77 -13.61
C LEU A 142 -16.34 -3.44 -13.48
#